data_AF-G4CFD2-F1
#
_entry.id   AF-G4CFD2-F1
#
_cell.length_a   1.000
_cell.length_b   1.000
_cell.length_c   1.000
_cell.angle_alpha   90.00
_cell.angle_beta   90.00
_cell.angle_gamma   90.00
#
_symmetry.space_group_name_H-M   'P 1'
#
loop_
_entity.id
_entity.type
_entity.pdbx_description
1 polymer ?
#
loop_
_entity_poly.entity_id
_entity_poly.type
_entity_poly.pdbx_seq_one_letter_code
_entity_poly.pdbx_strand_id
1 'polypeptide(L)'
;MPYHIHTVLTDNGIQFTNRRRDRYGPAHIFTRVCQEHGIEHRLTQVKHPWTNGQVERMNRTIKEATVKRFHYDDHAQLQQHLASFMNAYNFARRLKTLKGLTPYEFICKQWHDQPERFRINPCQLMVGLNI
;
A
#
# COMPACT_ATOMS: atom_id res chain seq x y z
N MET A 1 8.47 -5.93 -3.92
CA MET A 1 8.77 -4.48 -3.82
C MET A 1 10.26 -4.28 -4.00
N PRO A 2 10.69 -3.22 -4.69
CA PRO A 2 12.11 -3.01 -5.00
C PRO A 2 12.93 -2.50 -3.80
N TYR A 3 12.28 -2.13 -2.69
CA TYR A 3 12.89 -1.59 -1.47
C TYR A 3 12.62 -2.42 -0.21
N HIS A 4 13.46 -2.22 0.81
CA HIS A 4 13.25 -2.79 2.13
C HIS A 4 12.09 -2.09 2.84
N ILE A 5 11.10 -2.87 3.28
CA ILE A 5 10.11 -2.40 4.25
C ILE A 5 10.73 -2.60 5.62
N HIS A 6 10.94 -1.53 6.37
CA HIS A 6 11.51 -1.59 7.72
C HIS A 6 10.44 -1.46 8.81
N THR A 7 9.31 -0.80 8.50
CA THR A 7 8.22 -0.54 9.44
C THR A 7 6.88 -0.59 8.73
N VAL A 8 5.87 -1.15 9.38
CA VAL A 8 4.47 -1.08 8.97
C VAL A 8 3.65 -0.46 10.09
N LEU A 9 2.84 0.54 9.75
CA LEU A 9 1.93 1.20 10.67
C LEU A 9 0.49 0.79 10.33
N THR A 10 -0.22 0.21 11.29
CA THR A 10 -1.62 -0.21 11.13
C THR A 10 -2.51 0.41 12.21
N ASP A 11 -3.82 0.33 12.02
CA ASP A 11 -4.76 0.63 13.10
C ASP A 11 -4.86 -0.53 14.11
N ASN A 12 -5.69 -0.33 15.14
CA ASN A 12 -5.91 -1.36 16.17
C ASN A 12 -6.99 -2.37 15.74
N GLY A 13 -7.18 -2.58 14.43
CA GLY A 13 -8.13 -3.53 13.88
C GLY A 13 -7.81 -4.97 14.29
N ILE A 14 -8.84 -5.82 14.34
CA ILE A 14 -8.70 -7.23 14.71
C ILE A 14 -7.90 -8.04 13.67
N GLN A 15 -7.69 -7.48 12.49
CA GLN A 15 -6.86 -8.06 11.42
C GLN A 15 -5.37 -7.89 11.69
N PHE A 16 -4.99 -6.94 12.55
CA PHE A 16 -3.60 -6.60 12.85
C PHE A 16 -3.25 -6.83 14.33
N THR A 17 -4.26 -6.88 15.20
CA THR A 17 -4.09 -6.97 16.66
C THR A 17 -4.97 -8.05 17.26
N ASN A 18 -4.52 -8.62 18.38
CA ASN A 18 -5.34 -9.54 19.16
C ASN A 18 -6.59 -8.81 19.70
N ARG A 19 -7.70 -9.55 19.78
CA ARG A 19 -8.89 -9.05 20.48
C ARG A 19 -8.55 -8.81 21.94
N ARG A 20 -9.27 -7.90 22.60
CA ARG A 20 -9.05 -7.59 24.02
C ARG A 20 -9.04 -8.82 24.93
N ARG A 21 -9.91 -9.79 24.66
CA ARG A 21 -10.01 -11.06 25.42
C ARG A 21 -8.80 -11.98 25.24
N ASP A 22 -8.07 -11.84 24.13
CA ASP A 22 -6.94 -12.68 23.75
C ASP A 22 -5.59 -11.98 24.03
N ARG A 23 -5.59 -10.90 24.83
CA ARG A 23 -4.40 -10.05 25.08
C ARG A 23 -3.24 -10.81 25.74
N TYR A 24 -3.55 -11.82 26.56
CA TYR A 24 -2.56 -12.67 27.22
C TYR A 24 -2.15 -13.88 26.37
N GLY A 25 -2.75 -14.05 25.19
CA GLY A 25 -2.36 -15.06 24.23
C GLY A 25 -1.06 -14.69 23.50
N PRO A 26 -0.57 -15.58 22.62
CA PRO A 26 0.59 -15.29 21.79
C PRO A 26 0.37 -14.04 20.93
N ALA A 27 1.46 -13.38 20.55
CA ALA A 27 1.41 -12.21 19.69
C ALA A 27 0.61 -12.49 18.40
N HIS A 28 -0.15 -11.50 17.95
CA HIS A 28 -0.96 -11.59 16.74
C HIS A 28 -0.11 -12.05 15.55
N ILE A 29 -0.67 -12.90 14.68
CA ILE A 29 0.08 -13.50 13.55
C ILE A 29 0.75 -12.43 12.67
N PHE A 30 0.08 -11.31 12.46
CA PHE A 30 0.63 -10.18 11.69
C PHE A 30 1.92 -9.63 12.34
N THR A 31 1.91 -9.39 13.65
CA THR A 31 3.10 -8.94 14.39
C THR A 31 4.23 -9.96 14.30
N ARG A 32 3.91 -11.24 14.42
CA ARG A 32 4.90 -12.32 14.33
C ARG A 32 5.57 -12.38 12.96
N VAL A 33 4.79 -12.36 11.88
CA VAL A 33 5.31 -12.35 10.51
C VAL A 33 6.16 -11.11 10.25
N CYS A 34 5.73 -9.93 10.73
CA CYS A 34 6.55 -8.74 10.64
C CYS A 34 7.91 -8.93 11.32
N GLN A 35 7.95 -9.47 12.55
CA GLN A 35 9.19 -9.74 13.28
C GLN A 35 10.10 -10.74 12.55
N GLU A 36 9.53 -11.84 12.03
CA GLU A 36 10.25 -12.85 11.24
C GLU A 36 10.94 -12.24 9.99
N HIS A 37 10.36 -11.18 9.42
CA HIS A 37 10.93 -10.44 8.29
C HIS A 37 11.75 -9.20 8.67
N GLY A 38 12.01 -8.97 9.97
CA GLY A 38 12.74 -7.79 10.45
C GLY A 38 11.98 -6.46 10.22
N ILE A 39 10.66 -6.53 10.16
CA ILE A 39 9.75 -5.39 9.99
C ILE A 39 9.19 -5.01 11.35
N GLU A 40 9.37 -3.75 11.75
CA GLU A 40 8.75 -3.21 12.95
C GLU A 40 7.25 -3.00 12.72
N HIS A 41 6.39 -3.64 13.53
CA HIS A 41 4.95 -3.40 13.49
C HIS A 41 4.57 -2.34 14.52
N ARG A 42 4.13 -1.17 14.04
CA ARG A 42 3.62 -0.06 14.85
C ARG A 42 2.10 0.03 14.75
N LEU A 43 1.46 0.45 15.83
CA LEU A 43 0.02 0.71 15.88
C LEU A 43 -0.23 2.21 15.99
N THR A 44 -1.30 2.69 15.36
CA THR A 44 -1.79 4.04 15.61
C THR A 44 -2.21 4.20 17.07
N GLN A 45 -2.09 5.42 17.59
CA GLN A 45 -2.63 5.72 18.90
C GLN A 45 -4.16 5.60 18.89
N VAL A 46 -4.72 5.08 19.96
CA VAL A 46 -6.17 4.91 20.11
C VAL A 46 -6.86 6.28 20.06
N LYS A 47 -7.86 6.44 19.19
CA LYS A 47 -8.57 7.70 18.90
C LYS A 47 -7.77 8.75 18.11
N HIS A 48 -6.74 8.34 17.38
CA HIS A 48 -5.99 9.22 16.46
C HIS A 48 -6.17 8.80 14.99
N PRO A 49 -7.37 8.99 14.40
CA PRO A 49 -7.69 8.47 13.06
C PRO A 49 -6.84 9.10 11.94
N TRP A 50 -6.37 10.34 12.11
CA TRP A 50 -5.59 11.04 11.08
C TRP A 50 -4.26 10.36 10.76
N THR A 51 -3.71 9.56 11.68
CA THR A 51 -2.47 8.79 11.47
C THR A 51 -2.66 7.76 10.36
N ASN A 52 -3.89 7.29 10.13
CA ASN A 52 -4.23 6.40 9.02
C ASN A 52 -4.74 7.15 7.77
N GLY A 53 -4.66 8.49 7.76
CA GLY A 53 -5.30 9.32 6.73
C GLY A 53 -4.75 9.10 5.31
N GLN A 54 -3.52 8.59 5.16
CA GLN A 54 -2.96 8.25 3.85
C GLN A 54 -3.69 7.07 3.21
N VAL A 55 -3.87 5.96 3.94
CA VAL A 55 -4.58 4.78 3.41
C VAL A 55 -6.06 5.09 3.23
N GLU A 56 -6.67 5.86 4.14
CA GLU A 56 -8.07 6.28 4.01
C GLU A 56 -8.29 7.16 2.78
N ARG A 57 -7.36 8.08 2.49
CA ARG A 57 -7.41 8.90 1.28
C ARG A 57 -7.28 8.02 0.03
N MET A 58 -6.34 7.07 0.00
CA MET A 58 -6.19 6.15 -1.13
C MET A 58 -7.44 5.28 -1.34
N ASN A 59 -7.98 4.71 -0.25
CA ASN A 59 -9.20 3.91 -0.28
C ASN A 59 -10.39 4.70 -0.82
N ARG A 60 -10.54 5.96 -0.42
CA ARG A 60 -11.56 6.85 -0.99
C ARG A 60 -11.35 7.08 -2.48
N THR A 61 -10.12 7.37 -2.91
CA THR A 61 -9.79 7.55 -4.34
C THR A 61 -10.12 6.30 -5.17
N ILE A 62 -9.79 5.11 -4.68
CA ILE A 62 -10.15 3.84 -5.33
C ILE A 62 -11.67 3.71 -5.42
N LYS A 63 -12.40 3.91 -4.31
CA LYS A 63 -13.85 3.78 -4.27
C LYS A 63 -14.55 4.76 -5.23
N GLU A 64 -14.07 6.00 -5.28
CA GLU A 64 -14.59 7.04 -6.17
C GLU A 64 -14.33 6.74 -7.66
N ALA A 65 -13.23 6.06 -7.97
CA ALA A 65 -12.91 5.66 -9.34
C ALA A 65 -13.63 4.35 -9.76
N THR A 66 -14.01 3.51 -8.81
CA THR A 66 -14.56 2.16 -9.06
C THR A 66 -16.01 2.04 -8.60
N VAL A 67 -16.24 1.45 -7.43
CA VAL A 67 -17.56 1.00 -6.93
C VAL A 67 -18.60 2.10 -6.73
N LYS A 68 -18.20 3.39 -6.68
CA LYS A 68 -19.16 4.51 -6.61
C LYS A 68 -19.70 4.94 -7.98
N ARG A 69 -19.04 4.56 -9.07
CA ARG A 69 -19.38 4.98 -10.44
C ARG A 69 -19.84 3.83 -11.34
N PHE A 70 -19.46 2.61 -11.00
CA PHE A 70 -19.69 1.43 -11.82
C PHE A 70 -20.36 0.33 -11.00
N HIS A 71 -21.30 -0.36 -11.63
CA HIS A 71 -21.83 -1.63 -11.17
C HIS A 71 -20.96 -2.77 -11.70
N TYR A 72 -20.82 -3.84 -10.94
CA TYR A 72 -20.11 -5.05 -11.36
C TYR A 72 -21.02 -6.25 -11.13
N ASP A 73 -21.12 -7.12 -12.12
CA ASP A 73 -21.96 -8.32 -12.02
C ASP A 73 -21.28 -9.42 -11.19
N ASP A 74 -19.95 -9.42 -11.19
CA ASP A 74 -19.14 -10.37 -10.43
C ASP A 74 -17.86 -9.71 -9.86
N HIS A 75 -17.17 -10.46 -9.01
CA HIS A 75 -15.94 -10.01 -8.38
C HIS A 75 -14.76 -9.92 -9.37
N ALA A 76 -14.75 -10.71 -10.43
CA ALA A 76 -13.66 -10.73 -11.41
C ALA A 76 -13.64 -9.43 -12.24
N GLN A 77 -14.81 -8.89 -12.60
CA GLN A 77 -14.93 -7.58 -13.25
C GLN A 77 -14.36 -6.47 -12.37
N LEU A 78 -14.66 -6.48 -11.06
CA LEU A 78 -14.10 -5.52 -10.10
C LEU A 78 -12.58 -5.67 -10.00
N GLN A 79 -12.06 -6.89 -9.93
CA GLN A 79 -10.61 -7.15 -9.88
C GLN A 79 -9.91 -6.61 -11.14
N GLN A 80 -10.48 -6.85 -12.32
CA GLN A 80 -9.94 -6.36 -13.58
C GLN A 80 -9.94 -4.83 -13.63
N HIS A 81 -11.03 -4.18 -13.23
CA HIS A 81 -11.07 -2.73 -13.20
C HIS A 81 -10.11 -2.15 -12.16
N LEU A 82 -9.97 -2.78 -10.99
CA LEU A 82 -9.00 -2.37 -9.98
C LEU A 82 -7.57 -2.47 -10.51
N ALA A 83 -7.22 -3.55 -11.22
CA ALA A 83 -5.91 -3.70 -11.85
C ALA A 83 -5.63 -2.60 -12.88
N SER A 84 -6.59 -2.32 -13.77
CA SER A 84 -6.50 -1.22 -14.74
C SER A 84 -6.34 0.14 -14.06
N PHE A 85 -7.10 0.40 -12.99
CA PHE A 85 -6.99 1.62 -12.21
C PHE A 85 -5.60 1.75 -11.56
N MET A 86 -5.10 0.69 -10.94
CA MET A 86 -3.78 0.70 -10.29
C MET A 86 -2.66 0.90 -11.31
N ASN A 87 -2.75 0.31 -12.50
CA ASN A 87 -1.80 0.54 -13.58
C ASN A 87 -1.82 1.99 -14.04
N ALA A 88 -3.00 2.55 -14.33
CA ALA A 88 -3.12 3.95 -14.72
C ALA A 88 -2.61 4.90 -13.61
N TYR A 89 -2.93 4.62 -12.35
CA TYR A 89 -2.52 5.42 -11.21
C TYR A 89 -0.99 5.41 -11.03
N ASN A 90 -0.36 4.23 -11.08
CA ASN A 90 1.06 4.08 -10.80
C ASN A 90 1.95 4.53 -11.97
N PHE A 91 1.52 4.33 -13.22
CA PHE A 91 2.37 4.50 -14.40
C PHE A 91 1.98 5.66 -15.32
N ALA A 92 0.70 6.08 -15.36
CA ALA A 92 0.24 7.14 -16.25
C ALA A 92 -0.12 8.44 -15.53
N ARG A 93 -0.63 8.36 -14.29
CA ARG A 93 -1.13 9.52 -13.55
C ARG A 93 0.00 10.31 -12.90
N ARG A 94 0.25 11.52 -13.40
CA ARG A 94 1.15 12.51 -12.78
C ARG A 94 0.49 13.14 -11.55
N LEU A 95 1.21 13.18 -10.43
CA LEU A 95 0.69 13.71 -9.16
C LEU A 95 1.38 15.02 -8.78
N LYS A 96 0.59 16.06 -8.49
CA LYS A 96 1.11 17.37 -8.03
C LYS A 96 1.96 17.24 -6.76
N THR A 97 1.57 16.38 -5.83
CA THR A 97 2.30 16.10 -4.59
C THR A 97 3.68 15.48 -4.85
N LEU A 98 3.87 14.83 -6.00
CA LEU A 98 5.14 14.25 -6.44
C LEU A 98 5.83 15.15 -7.47
N LYS A 99 5.54 16.47 -7.47
CA LYS A 99 6.11 17.46 -8.39
C LYS A 99 5.88 17.10 -9.88
N GLY A 100 4.74 16.50 -10.18
CA GLY A 100 4.38 16.11 -11.55
C GLY A 100 4.92 14.76 -12.01
N LEU A 101 5.58 14.00 -11.13
CA LEU A 101 5.97 12.62 -11.41
C LEU A 101 4.79 11.65 -11.24
N THR A 102 4.82 10.54 -11.97
CA THR A 102 3.99 9.37 -11.64
C THR A 102 4.57 8.69 -10.38
N PRO A 103 3.76 7.89 -9.64
CA PRO A 103 4.28 7.11 -8.53
C PRO A 103 5.49 6.24 -8.92
N TYR A 104 5.46 5.61 -10.10
CA TYR A 104 6.58 4.81 -10.59
C TYR A 104 7.84 5.65 -10.85
N GLU A 105 7.71 6.77 -11.58
CA GLU A 105 8.83 7.69 -11.84
C GLU A 105 9.42 8.21 -10.51
N PHE A 106 8.57 8.50 -9.53
CA PHE A 106 9.01 8.92 -8.21
C PHE A 106 9.84 7.83 -7.50
N ILE A 107 9.41 6.57 -7.54
CA ILE A 107 10.18 5.45 -6.97
C ILE A 107 11.52 5.27 -7.70
N CYS A 108 11.54 5.36 -9.03
CA CYS A 108 12.78 5.29 -9.80
C CYS A 108 13.75 6.42 -9.43
N LYS A 109 13.22 7.63 -9.23
CA LYS A 109 14.01 8.77 -8.74
C LYS A 109 14.56 8.50 -7.32
N GLN A 110 13.73 8.00 -6.41
CA GLN A 110 14.20 7.67 -5.05
C GLN A 110 15.30 6.60 -5.06
N TRP A 111 15.24 5.64 -5.99
CA TRP A 111 16.31 4.67 -6.18
C TRP A 111 17.61 5.32 -6.64
N HIS A 112 17.55 6.28 -7.56
CA HIS A 112 18.73 7.02 -8.00
C HIS A 112 19.33 7.88 -6.88
N ASP A 113 18.48 8.52 -6.08
CA ASP A 113 18.91 9.40 -4.99
C ASP A 113 19.42 8.61 -3.76
N GLN A 114 18.86 7.43 -3.48
CA GLN A 114 19.10 6.61 -2.27
C GLN A 114 19.09 5.10 -2.60
N PRO A 115 20.05 4.60 -3.40
CA PRO A 115 20.05 3.22 -3.88
C PRO A 115 20.17 2.17 -2.76
N GLU A 116 20.79 2.52 -1.63
CA GLU A 116 20.98 1.64 -0.47
C GLU A 116 19.67 1.22 0.21
N ARG A 117 18.58 1.96 0.00
CA ARG A 117 17.25 1.59 0.50
C ARG A 117 16.58 0.50 -0.33
N PHE A 118 17.16 0.17 -1.49
CA PHE A 118 16.60 -0.71 -2.48
C PHE A 118 17.35 -2.04 -2.57
N ARG A 119 16.59 -3.12 -2.76
CA ARG A 119 17.12 -4.48 -2.98
C ARG A 119 17.41 -4.74 -4.45
N ILE A 120 16.66 -4.10 -5.34
CA ILE A 120 16.73 -4.26 -6.80
C ILE A 120 16.42 -2.94 -7.48
N ASN A 121 16.87 -2.79 -8.72
CA ASN A 121 16.58 -1.61 -9.53
C ASN A 121 15.08 -1.60 -9.94
N PRO A 122 14.27 -0.63 -9.48
CA PRO A 122 12.86 -0.54 -9.84
C PRO A 122 12.63 -0.19 -11.30
N CYS A 123 13.60 0.43 -11.99
CA CYS A 123 13.48 0.86 -13.39
C CYS A 123 13.33 -0.34 -14.35
N GLN A 124 13.68 -1.55 -13.90
CA GLN A 124 13.53 -2.79 -14.66
C GLN A 124 12.17 -3.45 -14.45
N LEU A 125 11.37 -2.98 -13.49
CA LEU A 125 10.04 -3.51 -13.17
C LEU A 125 8.92 -2.85 -13.98
N MET A 126 9.27 -2.19 -15.09
CA MET A 126 8.26 -1.61 -15.97
C MET A 126 7.33 -2.73 -16.44
N VAL A 127 6.05 -2.59 -16.16
CA VAL A 127 5.02 -3.39 -16.83
C VAL A 127 5.04 -2.87 -18.26
N GLY A 128 5.82 -3.54 -19.13
CA GLY A 128 5.63 -3.40 -20.56
C GLY A 128 4.15 -3.59 -20.87
N LEU A 129 3.68 -2.97 -21.95
CA LEU A 129 2.37 -3.25 -22.52
C LEU A 129 2.24 -4.77 -22.70
N ASN A 130 1.65 -5.45 -21.73
CA ASN A 130 1.16 -6.82 -21.87
C ASN A 130 -0.09 -6.72 -22.75
N ILE A 131 0.15 -6.52 -24.05
CA ILE A 131 -0.83 -6.66 -25.13
C ILE A 131 -0.77 -8.11 -25.58
#